data_AF-A0A916IDI8-F1
#
_entry.id   AF-A0A916IDI8-F1
#
_cell.length_a   1.000
_cell.length_b   1.000
_cell.length_c   1.000
_cell.angle_alpha   90.00
_cell.angle_beta   90.00
_cell.angle_gamma   90.00
#
_symmetry.space_group_name_H-M   'P 1'
#
loop_
_entity.id
_entity.type
_entity.pdbx_description
1 polymer ?
#
loop_
_entity_poly.entity_id
_entity_poly.type
_entity_poly.pdbx_seq_one_letter_code
_entity_poly.pdbx_strand_id
1 'polypeptide(L)'
;MAQTYGSKRIVVGAHYGMRDWLAQRITAVVMGVFTIVLLVQYLLPAYAKDMSGERIKNAEGAFVALAGYDKWAGIFAPQWMKLLTFVVILSLAYHAWVGMRDVFMDYVKPFGVRLALDVLTIVWLVGCLGWAIQVLWRL
;
A
#
# COMPACT_ATOMS: atom_id res chain seq x y z
N MET A 1 6.10 -45.68 16.16
CA MET A 1 6.61 -44.35 15.78
C MET A 1 7.75 -44.55 14.79
N ALA A 2 7.65 -44.00 13.57
CA ALA A 2 8.72 -44.13 12.58
C ALA A 2 9.87 -43.18 12.94
N GLN A 3 11.06 -43.73 13.16
CA GLN A 3 12.29 -42.95 13.38
C GLN A 3 12.73 -42.32 12.05
N THR A 4 12.71 -40.98 11.97
CA THR A 4 13.20 -40.21 10.83
C THR A 4 14.57 -39.61 11.12
N TYR A 5 15.60 -40.45 11.21
CA TYR A 5 17.00 -40.01 11.16
C TYR A 5 17.76 -40.88 10.15
N GLY A 6 18.18 -40.28 9.04
CA GLY A 6 18.88 -40.92 7.93
C GLY A 6 19.08 -39.94 6.75
N SER A 7 20.07 -40.20 5.89
CA SER A 7 20.56 -39.27 4.84
C SER A 7 19.51 -38.83 3.79
N LYS A 8 18.35 -39.46 3.77
CA LYS A 8 17.17 -38.99 3.04
C LYS A 8 16.26 -38.18 3.96
N ARG A 9 16.64 -36.93 4.25
CA ARG A 9 15.66 -35.93 4.67
C ARG A 9 14.74 -35.69 3.49
N ILE A 10 13.47 -36.10 3.60
CA ILE A 10 12.41 -35.57 2.75
C ILE A 10 12.38 -34.05 2.95
N VAL A 11 12.75 -33.31 1.90
CA VAL A 11 12.65 -31.85 1.88
C VAL A 11 11.15 -31.53 1.82
N VAL A 12 10.51 -31.50 2.99
CA VAL A 12 9.13 -31.11 3.14
C VAL A 12 9.03 -29.62 2.82
N GLY A 13 8.54 -29.28 1.62
CA GLY A 13 7.87 -28.03 1.27
C GLY A 13 8.46 -26.68 1.74
N ALA A 14 9.75 -26.56 2.02
CA ALA A 14 10.36 -25.35 2.60
C ALA A 14 10.25 -24.08 1.72
N HIS A 15 9.73 -24.20 0.49
CA HIS A 15 9.59 -23.11 -0.46
C HIS A 15 8.19 -22.49 -0.53
N TYR A 16 7.15 -23.08 0.08
CA TYR A 16 5.77 -22.60 -0.11
C TYR A 16 5.44 -21.27 0.62
N GLY A 17 6.30 -20.78 1.52
CA GLY A 17 6.09 -19.52 2.24
C GLY A 17 7.08 -18.40 1.92
N MET A 18 8.24 -18.71 1.32
CA MET A 18 9.31 -17.72 1.11
C MET A 18 8.89 -16.59 0.15
N ARG A 19 8.12 -16.93 -0.89
CA ARG A 19 7.64 -15.97 -1.90
C ARG A 19 6.65 -14.97 -1.29
N ASP A 20 5.66 -15.47 -0.57
CA ASP A 20 4.61 -14.65 0.03
C ASP A 20 5.19 -13.79 1.16
N TRP A 21 6.09 -14.35 1.97
CA TRP A 21 6.83 -13.59 2.98
C TRP A 21 7.66 -12.46 2.36
N LEU A 22 8.44 -12.75 1.32
CA LEU A 22 9.29 -11.76 0.68
C LEU A 22 8.45 -10.65 0.03
N ALA A 23 7.37 -11.02 -0.66
CA ALA A 23 6.46 -10.08 -1.28
C ALA A 23 5.75 -9.18 -0.26
N GLN A 24 5.38 -9.71 0.92
CA GLN A 24 4.89 -8.92 2.05
C GLN A 24 5.89 -7.87 2.52
N ARG A 25 7.19 -8.21 2.59
CA ARG A 25 8.24 -7.26 3.02
C ARG A 25 8.54 -6.20 1.97
N ILE A 26 8.63 -6.59 0.71
CA ILE A 26 8.88 -5.64 -0.37
C ILE A 26 7.73 -4.62 -0.47
N THR A 27 6.47 -5.10 -0.47
CA THR A 27 5.31 -4.20 -0.53
C THR A 27 5.23 -3.29 0.70
N ALA A 28 5.54 -3.78 1.90
CA ALA A 28 5.62 -2.97 3.11
C ALA A 28 6.69 -1.86 3.02
N VAL A 29 7.88 -2.18 2.50
CA VAL A 29 8.95 -1.18 2.31
C VAL A 29 8.55 -0.13 1.29
N VAL A 30 7.96 -0.54 0.15
CA VAL A 30 7.48 0.40 -0.88
C VAL A 30 6.46 1.39 -0.29
N MET A 31 5.45 0.88 0.43
CA MET A 31 4.44 1.72 1.07
C MET A 31 5.03 2.62 2.16
N GLY A 32 5.95 2.10 2.98
CA GLY A 32 6.60 2.86 4.06
C GLY A 32 7.45 4.01 3.52
N VAL A 33 8.30 3.73 2.51
CA VAL A 33 9.13 4.76 1.88
C VAL A 33 8.27 5.83 1.22
N PHE A 34 7.25 5.43 0.45
CA PHE A 34 6.33 6.40 -0.17
C PHE A 34 5.65 7.28 0.87
N THR A 35 5.17 6.70 1.97
CA THR A 35 4.49 7.43 3.05
C THR A 35 5.43 8.45 3.70
N ILE A 36 6.67 8.07 3.99
CA ILE A 36 7.67 8.98 4.56
C ILE A 36 7.95 10.13 3.59
N VAL A 37 8.19 9.83 2.31
CA VAL A 37 8.46 10.85 1.29
C VAL A 37 7.27 11.80 1.13
N LEU A 38 6.05 11.28 1.06
CA LEU A 38 4.83 12.08 0.97
C LEU A 38 4.64 12.98 2.20
N LEU A 39 4.86 12.45 3.41
CA LEU A 39 4.77 13.23 4.64
C LEU A 39 5.83 14.33 4.70
N VAL A 40 7.06 14.03 4.30
CA VAL A 40 8.13 15.03 4.23
C VAL A 40 7.77 16.13 3.23
N GLN A 41 7.32 15.77 2.02
CA GLN A 41 6.90 16.74 1.01
C GLN A 41 5.69 17.57 1.47
N TYR A 42 4.73 16.93 2.13
CA TYR A 42 3.53 17.58 2.64
C TYR A 42 3.87 18.54 3.78
N LEU A 43 4.68 18.14 4.77
CA LEU A 43 4.96 18.92 5.98
C LEU A 43 6.09 19.94 5.82
N LEU A 44 6.96 19.82 4.82
CA LEU A 44 8.10 20.73 4.68
C LEU A 44 7.66 22.16 4.26
N PRO A 45 8.10 23.21 4.97
CA PRO A 45 7.75 24.60 4.67
C PRO A 45 8.26 25.09 3.31
N ALA A 46 9.30 24.47 2.76
CA ALA A 46 9.83 24.80 1.43
C ALA A 46 8.78 24.61 0.32
N TYR A 47 7.74 23.80 0.57
CA TYR A 47 6.61 23.56 -0.31
C TYR A 47 5.34 24.33 0.10
N ALA A 48 5.35 25.04 1.22
CA ALA A 48 4.28 25.95 1.62
C ALA A 48 4.54 27.33 0.99
N LYS A 49 4.11 27.49 -0.26
CA LYS A 49 4.17 28.75 -1.00
C LYS A 49 2.78 29.38 -1.06
N ASP A 50 2.72 30.71 -1.05
CA ASP A 50 1.50 31.46 -1.29
C ASP A 50 1.09 31.42 -2.78
N MET A 51 -0.03 32.06 -3.13
CA MET A 51 -0.52 32.13 -4.52
C MET A 51 0.43 32.86 -5.47
N SER A 52 1.38 33.64 -4.96
CA SER A 52 2.43 34.31 -5.75
C SER A 52 3.68 33.45 -5.92
N GLY A 53 3.73 32.28 -5.26
CA GLY A 53 4.88 31.38 -5.25
C GLY A 53 5.94 31.74 -4.22
N GLU A 54 5.70 32.75 -3.37
CA GLU A 54 6.62 33.12 -2.29
C GLU A 54 6.43 32.20 -1.08
N ARG A 55 7.50 31.95 -0.33
CA ARG A 55 7.46 31.08 0.85
C ARG A 55 6.66 31.76 1.96
N ILE A 56 5.71 31.04 2.54
CA ILE A 56 4.94 31.54 3.68
C ILE A 56 5.84 31.56 4.92
N LYS A 57 5.96 32.73 5.56
CA LYS A 57 6.87 32.97 6.69
C LYS A 57 6.16 33.00 8.06
N ASN A 58 4.83 33.01 8.10
CA ASN A 58 4.04 33.03 9.33
C ASN A 58 3.42 31.65 9.62
N ALA A 59 3.21 31.35 10.90
CA ALA A 59 2.68 30.05 11.34
C ALA A 59 1.22 29.83 10.89
N GLU A 60 0.40 30.87 10.94
CA GLU A 60 -1.01 30.83 10.55
C GLU A 60 -1.17 30.52 9.05
N GLY A 61 -0.43 31.20 8.19
CA GLY A 61 -0.47 30.96 6.74
C GLY A 61 0.12 29.60 6.37
N ALA A 62 1.14 29.13 7.10
CA ALA A 62 1.71 27.81 6.87
C ALA A 62 0.68 26.71 7.16
N PHE A 63 -0.10 26.83 8.24
CA PHE A 63 -1.18 25.88 8.55
C PHE A 63 -2.27 25.88 7.46
N VAL A 64 -2.75 27.05 7.04
CA VAL A 64 -3.77 27.16 5.99
C VAL A 64 -3.28 26.58 4.65
N ALA A 65 -2.04 26.86 4.25
CA ALA A 65 -1.46 26.32 3.03
C ALA A 65 -1.22 24.80 3.10
N LEU A 66 -0.90 24.27 4.28
CA LEU A 66 -0.77 22.84 4.49
C LEU A 66 -2.12 22.13 4.38
N ALA A 67 -3.17 22.68 5.00
CA ALA A 67 -4.52 22.10 5.00
C ALA A 67 -5.30 22.32 3.68
N GLY A 68 -4.77 23.14 2.77
CA GLY A 68 -5.43 23.51 1.52
C GLY A 68 -5.45 22.41 0.46
N TYR A 69 -6.57 22.33 -0.27
CA TYR A 69 -6.74 21.40 -1.40
C TYR A 69 -5.67 21.60 -2.49
N ASP A 70 -5.31 22.85 -2.80
CA ASP A 70 -4.38 23.17 -3.89
C ASP A 70 -2.99 22.57 -3.67
N LYS A 71 -2.51 22.55 -2.42
CA LYS A 71 -1.25 21.91 -2.08
C LYS A 71 -1.34 20.40 -2.29
N TRP A 72 -2.40 19.77 -1.80
CA TRP A 72 -2.63 18.34 -1.95
C TRP A 72 -2.72 17.95 -3.44
N ALA A 73 -3.60 18.62 -4.19
CA ALA A 73 -3.76 18.39 -5.63
C ALA A 73 -2.45 18.65 -6.38
N GLY A 74 -1.71 19.71 -6.05
CA GLY A 74 -0.42 20.03 -6.66
C GLY A 74 0.66 18.99 -6.45
N ILE A 75 0.68 18.28 -5.30
CA ILE A 75 1.61 17.16 -5.06
C ILE A 75 1.31 16.00 -6.01
N PHE A 76 0.03 15.65 -6.21
CA PHE A 76 -0.39 14.50 -7.01
C PHE A 76 -0.63 14.80 -8.50
N ALA A 77 -0.62 16.07 -8.91
CA ALA A 77 -0.82 16.48 -10.31
C ALA A 77 0.26 15.97 -11.29
N PRO A 78 1.57 15.96 -10.96
CA PRO A 78 2.60 15.50 -11.88
C PRO A 78 2.43 14.02 -12.26
N GLN A 79 2.59 13.70 -13.55
CA GLN A 79 2.37 12.35 -14.07
C GLN A 79 3.24 11.28 -13.39
N TRP A 80 4.48 11.61 -13.02
CA TRP A 80 5.36 10.69 -12.31
C TRP A 80 4.84 10.35 -10.91
N MET A 81 4.20 11.30 -10.21
CA MET A 81 3.61 11.06 -8.89
C MET A 81 2.36 10.19 -8.99
N LYS A 82 1.54 10.36 -10.04
CA LYS A 82 0.41 9.48 -10.33
C LYS A 82 0.86 8.03 -10.54
N LEU A 83 1.92 7.82 -11.32
CA LEU A 83 2.50 6.49 -11.55
C LEU A 83 3.05 5.87 -10.26
N LEU A 84 3.82 6.62 -9.46
CA LEU A 84 4.33 6.12 -8.18
C LEU A 84 3.20 5.77 -7.22
N THR A 85 2.19 6.63 -7.10
CA THR A 85 1.02 6.39 -6.25
C THR A 85 0.28 5.14 -6.71
N PHE A 86 0.13 4.95 -8.02
CA PHE A 86 -0.48 3.73 -8.57
C PHE A 86 0.31 2.46 -8.23
N VAL A 87 1.65 2.49 -8.31
CA VAL A 87 2.51 1.37 -7.88
C VAL A 87 2.35 1.06 -6.39
N VAL A 88 2.20 2.07 -5.55
CA VAL A 88 1.96 1.92 -4.11
C VAL A 88 0.58 1.30 -3.86
N ILE A 89 -0.45 1.70 -4.62
CA ILE A 89 -1.78 1.10 -4.51
C ILE A 89 -1.77 -0.37 -4.94
N LEU A 90 -1.04 -0.72 -6.00
CA LEU A 90 -0.84 -2.13 -6.38
C LEU A 90 -0.12 -2.91 -5.28
N SER A 91 0.90 -2.30 -4.66
CA SER A 91 1.63 -2.89 -3.54
C SER A 91 0.71 -3.12 -2.33
N LEU A 92 -0.13 -2.15 -2.00
CA LEU A 92 -1.13 -2.25 -0.94
C LEU A 92 -2.17 -3.33 -1.23
N ALA A 93 -2.70 -3.38 -2.46
CA ALA A 93 -3.68 -4.40 -2.85
C ALA A 93 -3.09 -5.81 -2.70
N TYR A 94 -1.85 -6.02 -3.15
CA TYR A 94 -1.16 -7.30 -2.97
C TYR A 94 -0.91 -7.61 -1.49
N HIS A 95 -0.42 -6.64 -0.72
CA HIS A 95 -0.15 -6.78 0.72
C HIS A 95 -1.41 -7.17 1.51
N ALA A 96 -2.51 -6.47 1.23
CA ALA A 96 -3.82 -6.71 1.83
C ALA A 96 -4.39 -8.08 1.42
N TRP A 97 -4.26 -8.44 0.14
CA TRP A 97 -4.71 -9.76 -0.35
C TRP A 97 -4.03 -10.91 0.39
N VAL A 98 -2.70 -10.94 0.40
CA VAL A 98 -1.96 -12.03 1.06
C VAL A 98 -2.24 -12.05 2.57
N GLY A 99 -2.26 -10.88 3.22
CA GLY A 99 -2.53 -10.79 4.66
C GLY A 99 -3.93 -11.27 5.03
N MET A 100 -4.95 -10.87 4.26
CA MET A 100 -6.32 -11.26 4.52
C MET A 100 -6.56 -12.75 4.26
N ARG A 101 -5.97 -13.29 3.18
CA ARG A 101 -6.00 -14.71 2.85
C ARG A 101 -5.43 -15.56 4.00
N ASP A 102 -4.29 -15.15 4.55
CA ASP A 102 -3.63 -15.87 5.64
C ASP A 102 -4.49 -15.82 6.93
N VAL A 103 -5.07 -14.65 7.27
CA VAL A 103 -6.03 -14.51 8.39
C VAL A 103 -7.24 -15.43 8.19
N PHE A 104 -7.81 -15.51 6.99
CA PHE A 104 -8.94 -16.41 6.76
C PHE A 104 -8.56 -17.88 6.85
N MET A 105 -7.37 -18.27 6.40
CA MET A 105 -6.87 -19.64 6.58
C MET A 105 -6.71 -20.00 8.06
N ASP A 106 -6.28 -19.06 8.89
CA ASP A 106 -6.05 -19.28 10.32
C ASP A 106 -7.35 -19.33 11.13
N TYR A 107 -8.27 -18.40 10.89
CA TYR A 107 -9.43 -18.18 11.76
C TYR A 107 -10.77 -18.70 11.20
N VAL A 108 -10.94 -18.81 9.89
CA VAL A 108 -12.22 -19.24 9.28
C VAL A 108 -12.17 -20.71 8.91
N LYS A 109 -12.71 -21.56 9.79
CA LYS A 109 -12.70 -23.03 9.62
C LYS A 109 -13.67 -23.55 8.55
N PRO A 110 -14.93 -23.07 8.45
CA PRO A 110 -15.85 -23.57 7.43
C PRO A 110 -15.41 -23.18 6.02
N PHE A 111 -15.21 -24.17 5.15
CA PHE A 111 -14.69 -23.97 3.79
C PHE A 111 -15.51 -22.97 2.96
N GLY A 112 -16.84 -23.12 2.93
CA GLY A 112 -17.71 -22.27 2.12
C GLY A 112 -17.66 -20.80 2.54
N VAL A 113 -17.57 -20.54 3.84
CA VAL A 113 -17.45 -19.17 4.38
C VAL A 113 -16.10 -18.58 4.01
N ARG A 114 -15.01 -19.34 4.16
CA ARG A 114 -13.67 -18.89 3.78
C ARG A 114 -13.59 -18.54 2.29
N LEU A 115 -14.07 -19.43 1.42
CA LEU A 115 -14.09 -19.19 -0.03
C LEU A 115 -14.88 -17.94 -0.40
N ALA A 116 -16.05 -17.74 0.23
CA ALA A 116 -16.85 -16.54 0.01
C ALA A 116 -16.10 -15.26 0.42
N LEU A 117 -15.42 -15.28 1.57
CA LEU A 117 -14.63 -14.15 2.06
C LEU A 117 -13.42 -13.85 1.17
N ASP A 118 -12.72 -14.88 0.68
CA ASP A 118 -11.62 -14.73 -0.29
C ASP A 118 -12.12 -14.05 -1.57
N VAL A 119 -13.24 -14.52 -2.14
CA VAL A 119 -13.84 -13.93 -3.35
C VAL A 119 -14.27 -12.48 -3.11
N LEU A 120 -14.96 -12.20 -2.00
CA LEU A 120 -15.37 -10.85 -1.63
C LEU A 120 -14.17 -9.91 -1.49
N THR A 121 -13.08 -10.39 -0.89
CA THR A 121 -11.84 -9.62 -0.74
C THR A 121 -11.23 -9.29 -2.10
N ILE A 122 -11.14 -10.26 -3.01
CA ILE A 122 -10.63 -10.01 -4.38
C ILE A 122 -11.50 -8.97 -5.09
N VAL A 123 -12.82 -9.15 -5.07
CA VAL A 123 -13.77 -8.22 -5.72
C VAL A 123 -13.62 -6.81 -5.16
N TRP A 124 -13.52 -6.68 -3.83
CA TRP A 124 -13.32 -5.40 -3.16
C TRP A 124 -12.01 -4.74 -3.58
N LEU A 125 -10.89 -5.47 -3.53
CA LEU A 125 -9.57 -4.95 -3.89
C LEU A 125 -9.49 -4.52 -5.37
N VAL A 126 -10.10 -5.30 -6.28
CA VAL A 126 -10.20 -4.93 -7.70
C VAL A 126 -11.07 -3.67 -7.88
N GLY A 127 -12.18 -3.55 -7.15
CA GLY A 127 -13.01 -2.35 -7.13
C GLY A 127 -12.24 -1.12 -6.65
N CYS A 128 -11.48 -1.25 -5.56
CA CYS A 128 -10.59 -0.20 -5.06
C CYS A 128 -9.52 0.19 -6.07
N LEU A 129 -8.92 -0.78 -6.77
CA LEU A 129 -7.92 -0.52 -7.82
C LEU A 129 -8.53 0.25 -9.01
N GLY A 130 -9.71 -0.17 -9.49
CA GLY A 130 -10.41 0.51 -10.56
C GLY A 130 -10.77 1.96 -10.19
N TRP A 131 -11.29 2.15 -8.98
CA TRP A 131 -11.61 3.49 -8.47
C TRP A 131 -10.36 4.36 -8.27
N ALA A 132 -9.26 3.79 -7.78
CA ALA A 132 -7.99 4.50 -7.63
C ALA A 132 -7.45 5.05 -8.96
N ILE A 133 -7.53 4.26 -10.04
CA ILE A 133 -7.15 4.70 -11.39
C ILE A 133 -8.02 5.90 -11.80
N GLN A 134 -9.33 5.79 -11.62
CA GLN A 134 -10.27 6.86 -11.95
C GLN A 134 -9.94 8.16 -11.19
N VAL A 135 -9.66 8.07 -9.89
CA VAL A 135 -9.33 9.24 -9.06
C VAL A 135 -8.00 9.87 -9.49
N LEU A 136 -6.94 9.06 -9.67
CA LEU A 136 -5.61 9.56 -10.01
C LEU A 136 -5.56 10.25 -11.39
N TRP A 137 -6.31 9.75 -12.37
CA TRP A 137 -6.34 10.32 -13.71
C TRP A 137 -7.41 11.39 -13.94
N ARG A 138 -8.27 11.63 -12.95
CA ARG A 138 -9.25 12.73 -13.00
C ARG A 138 -8.72 14.03 -12.36
N LEU A 139 -7.69 13.94 -11.52
CA LEU A 139 -6.93 15.08 -10.98
C LEU A 139 -6.17 15.81 -12.09
#